data_AF-A0A942K4S7-F1
#
_entry.id   AF-A0A942K4S7-F1
#
_cell.length_a   1.000
_cell.length_b   1.000
_cell.length_c   1.000
_cell.angle_alpha   90.00
_cell.angle_beta   90.00
_cell.angle_gamma   90.00
#
_symmetry.space_group_name_H-M   'P 1'
#
loop_
_entity.id
_entity.type
_entity.pdbx_description
1 polymer ?
#
loop_
_entity_poly.entity_id
_entity_poly.type
_entity_poly.pdbx_seq_one_letter_code
_entity_poly.pdbx_strand_id
1 'polypeptide(L)'
;MLSPEEREIAIQKMDAIVDDFYRQAIGVNNHPFIEFAGIMQAYIKTCQRAHEAGIDFTECNRHTGNPLPMESFEISYLNEKLNCIFDGRINANDD
;
A
#
# COMPACT_ATOMS: atom_id res chain seq x y z
N MET A 1 1.33 -7.59 -17.64
CA MET A 1 2.68 -7.73 -17.09
C MET A 1 3.49 -6.54 -17.54
N LEU A 2 4.03 -5.79 -16.59
CA LEU A 2 4.92 -4.65 -16.82
C LEU A 2 6.38 -5.09 -16.85
N SER A 3 7.22 -4.39 -17.63
CA SER A 3 8.68 -4.54 -17.55
C SER A 3 9.20 -4.10 -16.17
N PRO A 4 10.43 -4.47 -15.78
CA PRO A 4 11.08 -3.91 -14.59
C PRO A 4 11.08 -2.37 -14.56
N GLU A 5 11.43 -1.72 -15.67
CA GLU A 5 11.47 -0.25 -15.78
C GLU A 5 10.06 0.35 -15.67
N GLU A 6 9.06 -0.27 -16.29
CA GLU A 6 7.67 0.19 -16.19
C GLU A 6 7.12 0.06 -14.75
N ARG A 7 7.51 -0.99 -14.02
CA ARG A 7 7.17 -1.16 -12.59
C ARG A 7 7.78 -0.08 -11.71
N GLU A 8 9.06 0.24 -11.92
CA GLU A 8 9.73 1.32 -11.19
C GLU A 8 9.05 2.67 -11.44
N ILE A 9 8.73 2.98 -12.70
CA ILE A 9 7.97 4.19 -13.05
C ILE A 9 6.58 4.18 -12.39
N ALA A 10 5.91 3.04 -12.34
CA ALA A 10 4.62 2.92 -11.69
C ALA A 10 4.72 3.20 -10.17
N ILE A 11 5.73 2.66 -9.49
CA ILE A 11 6.01 2.93 -8.07
C ILE A 11 6.20 4.43 -7.84
N GLN A 12 7.03 5.10 -8.64
CA GLN A 12 7.29 6.54 -8.51
C GLN A 12 6.03 7.39 -8.72
N LYS A 13 5.18 6.99 -9.67
CA LYS A 13 3.89 7.67 -9.89
C LYS A 13 2.92 7.46 -8.73
N MET A 14 2.84 6.25 -8.19
CA MET A 14 2.01 5.97 -7.01
C MET A 14 2.47 6.80 -5.82
N ASP A 15 3.77 6.88 -5.58
CA ASP A 15 4.35 7.67 -4.48
C ASP A 15 4.00 9.16 -4.59
N ALA A 16 4.15 9.75 -5.78
CA ALA A 16 3.75 11.14 -6.04
C ALA A 16 2.25 11.39 -5.83
N ILE A 17 1.39 10.43 -6.18
CA ILE A 17 -0.06 10.52 -5.96
C ILE A 17 -0.38 10.48 -4.47
N VAL A 18 0.29 9.61 -3.70
CA VAL A 18 0.07 9.49 -2.25
C VAL A 18 0.57 10.73 -1.51
N ASP A 19 1.71 11.29 -1.89
CA ASP A 19 2.19 12.57 -1.35
C ASP A 19 1.18 13.70 -1.59
N ASP A 20 0.63 13.80 -2.79
CA ASP A 20 -0.38 14.80 -3.10
C ASP A 20 -1.67 14.61 -2.31
N PHE A 21 -2.15 13.37 -2.19
CA PHE A 21 -3.27 13.04 -1.31
C PHE A 21 -3.00 13.46 0.13
N TYR A 22 -1.83 13.12 0.68
CA TYR A 22 -1.47 13.46 2.05
C TYR A 22 -1.46 14.98 2.28
N ARG A 23 -0.81 15.73 1.38
CA ARG A 23 -0.77 17.20 1.45
C ARG A 23 -2.17 17.82 1.46
N GLN A 24 -3.08 17.30 0.63
CA GLN A 24 -4.47 17.77 0.60
C GLN A 24 -5.26 17.34 1.85
N ALA A 25 -5.10 16.09 2.29
CA ALA A 25 -5.85 15.51 3.41
C ALA A 25 -5.54 16.19 4.75
N ILE A 26 -4.29 16.65 4.98
CA ILE A 26 -3.93 17.41 6.19
C ILE A 26 -4.84 18.62 6.38
N GLY A 27 -5.18 19.34 5.30
CA GLY A 27 -6.04 20.52 5.35
C GLY A 27 -7.48 20.23 5.76
N VAL A 28 -7.92 18.97 5.68
CA VAL A 28 -9.28 18.54 6.06
C VAL A 28 -9.41 18.38 7.58
N ASN A 29 -8.30 18.24 8.31
CA ASN A 29 -8.28 18.03 9.76
C ASN A 29 -9.13 16.83 10.23
N ASN A 30 -9.17 15.76 9.42
CA ASN A 30 -9.83 14.50 9.76
C ASN A 30 -8.76 13.40 9.86
N HIS A 31 -8.30 13.10 11.08
CA HIS A 31 -7.20 12.17 11.31
C HIS A 31 -7.44 10.77 10.71
N PRO A 32 -8.58 10.08 10.95
CA PRO A 32 -8.90 8.84 10.23
C PRO A 32 -8.79 8.94 8.71
N PHE A 33 -9.23 10.05 8.11
CA PHE A 33 -9.10 10.21 6.66
C PHE A 33 -7.64 10.37 6.20
N ILE A 34 -6.81 11.03 6.99
CA ILE A 34 -5.37 11.19 6.73
C ILE A 34 -4.64 9.85 6.77
N GLU A 35 -5.04 8.93 7.66
CA GLU A 35 -4.41 7.61 7.80
C GLU A 35 -4.51 6.73 6.55
N PHE A 36 -5.44 7.01 5.63
CA PHE A 36 -5.45 6.35 4.31
C PHE A 36 -4.18 6.62 3.49
N ALA A 37 -3.51 7.76 3.69
CA ALA A 37 -2.20 8.01 3.10
C ALA A 37 -1.16 6.98 3.58
N GLY A 38 -1.20 6.65 4.88
CA GLY A 38 -0.34 5.63 5.48
C GLY A 38 -0.61 4.24 4.91
N ILE A 39 -1.87 3.87 4.69
CA ILE A 39 -2.26 2.61 4.03
C ILE A 39 -1.71 2.55 2.60
N MET A 40 -1.91 3.61 1.81
CA MET A 40 -1.42 3.65 0.43
C MET A 40 0.11 3.58 0.38
N GLN A 41 0.81 4.27 1.28
CA GLN A 41 2.26 4.19 1.36
C GLN A 41 2.77 2.80 1.74
N ALA A 42 2.08 2.13 2.68
CA ALA A 42 2.42 0.75 3.06
C ALA A 42 2.29 -0.19 1.85
N TYR A 43 1.22 -0.07 1.08
CA TYR A 43 1.02 -0.82 -0.16
C TYR A 43 2.16 -0.57 -1.17
N ILE A 44 2.57 0.68 -1.38
CA ILE A 44 3.68 1.03 -2.30
C ILE A 44 4.99 0.37 -1.86
N LYS A 45 5.29 0.36 -0.55
CA LYS A 45 6.48 -0.31 -0.01
C LYS A 45 6.46 -1.82 -0.26
N THR A 46 5.30 -2.45 -0.13
CA THR A 46 5.15 -3.85 -0.48
C THR A 46 5.35 -4.09 -1.98
N CYS A 47 4.83 -3.19 -2.85
CA CYS A 47 5.09 -3.24 -4.29
C CYS A 47 6.58 -3.06 -4.63
N GLN A 48 7.30 -2.17 -3.93
CA GLN A 48 8.75 -1.99 -4.06
C GLN A 48 9.49 -3.30 -3.74
N ARG A 49 9.16 -3.92 -2.61
CA ARG A 49 9.74 -5.22 -2.19
C ARG A 49 9.47 -6.33 -3.19
N ALA A 50 8.22 -6.42 -3.68
CA ALA A 50 7.85 -7.37 -4.72
C ALA A 50 8.66 -7.13 -6.01
N HIS A 51 8.80 -5.86 -6.43
CA HIS A 51 9.61 -5.48 -7.58
C HIS A 51 11.09 -5.88 -7.41
N GLU A 52 11.69 -5.59 -6.25
CA GLU A 52 13.07 -6.00 -5.90
C GLU A 52 13.26 -7.53 -5.93
N ALA A 53 12.22 -8.29 -5.57
CA ALA A 53 12.19 -9.74 -5.68
C ALA A 53 11.89 -10.26 -7.11
N GLY A 54 11.78 -9.37 -8.10
CA GLY A 54 11.46 -9.70 -9.48
C GLY A 54 9.98 -9.96 -9.76
N ILE A 55 9.10 -9.83 -8.76
CA ILE A 55 7.67 -10.11 -8.85
C ILE A 55 6.93 -8.90 -9.45
N ASP A 56 6.09 -9.15 -10.46
CA ASP A 56 5.22 -8.12 -11.02
C ASP A 56 3.97 -7.92 -10.15
N PHE A 57 4.03 -6.92 -9.27
CA PHE A 57 2.94 -6.58 -8.36
C PHE A 57 1.63 -6.19 -9.07
N THR A 58 1.68 -5.82 -10.36
CA THR A 58 0.47 -5.47 -11.13
C THR A 58 -0.37 -6.69 -11.54
N GLU A 59 0.23 -7.87 -11.47
CA GLU A 59 -0.45 -9.14 -11.74
C GLU A 59 -0.83 -9.88 -10.45
N CYS A 60 -0.34 -9.44 -9.29
CA CYS A 60 -0.80 -9.92 -7.98
C CYS A 60 -2.30 -9.61 -7.78
N ASN A 61 -3.01 -10.49 -7.09
CA ASN A 61 -4.42 -10.32 -6.70
C ASN A 61 -5.45 -10.11 -7.83
N ARG A 62 -5.07 -10.27 -9.12
CA ARG A 62 -6.07 -10.48 -10.20
C ARG A 62 -6.74 -11.84 -9.97
N HIS A 63 -8.00 -12.00 -10.38
CA HIS A 63 -8.93 -13.12 -10.07
C HIS A 63 -8.42 -14.59 -10.17
N THR A 64 -7.16 -14.83 -10.56
CA THR A 64 -6.48 -16.14 -10.60
C THR A 64 -4.98 -16.09 -10.18
N GLY A 65 -4.48 -15.01 -9.57
CA GLY A 65 -3.06 -14.72 -9.34
C GLY A 65 -2.55 -14.91 -7.90
N ASN A 66 -1.23 -14.99 -7.75
CA ASN A 66 -0.56 -15.09 -6.44
C ASN A 66 -0.82 -13.84 -5.57
N PRO A 67 -0.91 -14.01 -4.24
CA PRO A 67 -1.00 -12.87 -3.34
C PRO A 67 0.24 -11.98 -3.47
N LEU A 68 0.06 -10.69 -3.23
CA LEU A 68 1.20 -9.78 -3.07
C LEU A 68 1.96 -10.19 -1.79
N PRO A 69 3.26 -10.52 -1.86
CA PRO A 69 3.99 -11.03 -0.69
C PRO A 69 4.23 -9.91 0.33
N MET A 70 3.65 -10.08 1.51
CA MET A 70 3.77 -9.15 2.64
C MET A 70 4.55 -9.79 3.79
N GLU A 71 5.44 -9.04 4.43
CA GLU A 71 6.00 -9.46 5.73
C GLU A 71 5.07 -9.11 6.87
N SER A 72 5.25 -9.82 7.99
CA SER A 72 4.52 -9.59 9.24
C SER A 72 4.59 -8.14 9.76
N PHE A 73 5.71 -7.44 9.52
CA PHE A 73 5.84 -6.03 9.91
C PHE A 73 5.00 -5.09 9.03
N GLU A 74 4.82 -5.43 7.75
CA GLU A 74 3.98 -4.65 6.83
C GLU A 74 2.50 -4.82 7.23
N ILE A 75 2.11 -6.04 7.60
CA ILE A 75 0.77 -6.36 8.10
C ILE A 75 0.50 -5.68 9.45
N SER A 76 1.47 -5.70 10.36
CA SER A 76 1.38 -4.98 11.65
C SER A 76 1.17 -3.48 11.45
N TYR A 77 1.91 -2.86 10.52
CA TYR A 77 1.76 -1.44 10.20
C TYR A 77 0.39 -1.14 9.57
N LEU A 78 -0.09 -1.97 8.64
CA LEU A 78 -1.44 -1.84 8.09
C LEU A 78 -2.50 -1.94 9.19
N ASN A 79 -2.35 -2.88 10.13
CA ASN A 79 -3.27 -3.05 11.24
C ASN A 79 -3.27 -1.84 12.20
N GLU A 80 -2.12 -1.20 12.45
CA GLU A 80 -2.06 0.07 13.19
C GLU A 80 -2.93 1.14 12.50
N LYS A 81 -2.77 1.31 11.19
CA LYS A 81 -3.51 2.30 10.39
C LYS A 81 -5.01 2.00 10.33
N LEU A 82 -5.37 0.76 10.06
CA LEU A 82 -6.77 0.30 10.06
C LEU A 82 -7.42 0.48 11.43
N ASN A 83 -6.68 0.27 12.50
CA ASN A 83 -7.18 0.51 13.86
C ASN A 83 -7.48 2.00 14.11
N CYS A 84 -6.61 2.91 13.65
CA CYS A 84 -6.87 4.35 13.71
C CYS A 84 -8.13 4.77 12.92
N ILE A 85 -8.46 4.07 11.83
CA ILE A 85 -9.59 4.40 10.96
C ILE A 85 -10.91 3.78 11.46
N PHE A 86 -10.87 2.51 11.84
CA PHE A 86 -12.06 1.68 12.06
C PHE A 86 -12.21 1.14 13.48
N ASP A 87 -11.34 1.56 14.41
CA ASP A 87 -11.43 1.19 15.83
C ASP A 87 -11.45 -0.33 16.02
N GLY A 88 -10.49 -1.01 15.39
CA GLY A 88 -10.29 -2.46 15.49
C GLY A 88 -11.31 -3.34 14.76
N ARG A 89 -12.28 -2.77 14.04
CA ARG A 89 -13.32 -3.55 13.34
C ARG A 89 -12.86 -4.23 12.07
N ILE A 90 -11.71 -3.82 11.53
CA ILE A 90 -11.10 -4.37 10.31
C ILE A 90 -9.64 -4.66 10.61
N ASN A 91 -9.18 -5.86 10.23
CA ASN A 91 -7.78 -6.28 10.30
C ASN A 91 -7.34 -6.96 9.00
N ALA A 92 -6.05 -6.87 8.72
CA ALA A 92 -5.35 -7.69 7.74
C ALA A 92 -4.82 -8.95 8.45
N ASN A 93 -4.93 -10.09 7.77
CA ASN A 93 -4.47 -11.40 8.24
C ASN A 93 -3.41 -11.96 7.30
N ASP A 94 -2.59 -12.88 7.80
CA ASP A 94 -1.48 -13.52 7.09
C ASP A 94 -1.92 -14.73 6.22
N ASP A 95 -3.23 -15.03 6.17
CA ASP A 95 -3.79 -16.26 5.58
C ASP A 95 -3.63 -16.39 4.06
#